data_AF-A0A1F8VHX1-F1
#
_entry.id   AF-A0A1F8VHX1-F1
#
_cell.length_a   1.000
_cell.length_b   1.000
_cell.length_c   1.000
_cell.angle_alpha   90.00
_cell.angle_beta   90.00
_cell.angle_gamma   90.00
#
_symmetry.space_group_name_H-M   'P 1'
#
loop_
_entity.id
_entity.type
_entity.pdbx_description
1 polymer ?
#
loop_
_entity_poly.entity_id
_entity_poly.type
_entity_poly.pdbx_seq_one_letter_code
_entity_poly.pdbx_strand_id
1 'polypeptide(L)'
;MSRPVLDTPGGAPAAPWRPLLLLGGALLAAHLALLSGLHLDSLPVTPSLSRPLITRTVLAPPVPPAPSPPAVAPRPKPARPRPAPPPTQEQNPAPALAEYAPTAINSIANESAAAAPDNTPAAPPAAEPPAAAPAAEAHAPATAVPGSLRIQYQLYGEVRTLPYTADAELLWAHDGQAYEAQLEISALFLGSRRQTSRGQLTPEGLRPKRFGDKVRSEVAAHFEYDKGKVIFSANTPEAALQPGAQDQLSIFVQIASLIAAEPQRYPRGTAIEMQAVGPRESDVWRFVVDGTEHLNLPGGEQDTLKITRPRRQPYDLMVELWLAPALGYLPVRIKLTQDNGDFIDQQWRSSGPP
;
A
#
# COMPACT_ATOMS: atom_id res chain seq x y z
N MET A 1 -74.59 -8.80 -17.68
CA MET A 1 -73.73 -8.06 -16.74
C MET A 1 -73.63 -8.86 -15.45
N SER A 2 -72.45 -9.38 -15.11
CA SER A 2 -71.88 -9.42 -13.75
C SER A 2 -70.50 -10.10 -13.79
N ARG A 3 -69.59 -9.54 -12.99
CA ARG A 3 -68.12 -9.47 -13.11
C ARG A 3 -67.33 -10.73 -12.67
N PRO A 4 -66.03 -10.83 -13.02
CA PRO A 4 -65.18 -11.99 -12.76
C PRO A 4 -64.59 -12.01 -11.34
N VAL A 5 -64.27 -13.22 -10.87
CA VAL A 5 -63.56 -13.50 -9.62
C VAL A 5 -62.05 -13.43 -9.87
N LEU A 6 -61.33 -12.70 -9.01
CA LEU A 6 -59.88 -12.59 -8.98
C LEU A 6 -59.27 -13.77 -8.20
N ASP A 7 -58.29 -14.41 -8.81
CA ASP A 7 -57.47 -15.46 -8.20
C ASP A 7 -56.32 -14.83 -7.39
N THR A 8 -56.02 -15.38 -6.21
CA THR A 8 -54.98 -14.88 -5.28
C THR A 8 -53.88 -15.93 -5.13
N PRO A 9 -52.58 -15.59 -5.17
CA PRO A 9 -51.51 -16.60 -5.17
C PRO A 9 -51.28 -17.21 -3.79
N GLY A 10 -51.11 -18.55 -3.77
CA GLY A 10 -50.85 -19.34 -2.57
C GLY A 10 -49.50 -19.02 -1.90
N GLY A 11 -49.55 -18.89 -0.56
CA GLY A 11 -48.36 -18.75 0.28
C GLY A 11 -47.57 -20.05 0.40
N ALA A 12 -46.25 -19.96 0.28
CA ALA A 12 -45.31 -21.07 0.48
C ALA A 12 -45.28 -21.52 1.96
N PRO A 13 -45.07 -22.82 2.25
CA PRO A 13 -45.01 -23.32 3.62
C PRO A 13 -43.73 -22.85 4.34
N ALA A 14 -43.87 -22.38 5.58
CA ALA A 14 -42.76 -21.99 6.44
C ALA A 14 -41.87 -23.20 6.79
N ALA A 15 -40.55 -23.03 6.67
CA ALA A 15 -39.54 -24.05 6.97
C ALA A 15 -39.58 -24.48 8.46
N PRO A 16 -39.35 -25.77 8.78
CA PRO A 16 -39.43 -26.25 10.15
C PRO A 16 -38.19 -25.80 10.96
N TRP A 17 -38.35 -24.82 11.84
CA TRP A 17 -37.26 -24.26 12.68
C TRP A 17 -36.86 -25.14 13.87
N ARG A 18 -37.71 -26.11 14.23
CA ARG A 18 -37.48 -27.04 15.34
C ARG A 18 -36.20 -27.91 15.19
N PRO A 19 -35.92 -28.55 14.03
CA PRO A 19 -34.66 -29.28 13.84
C PRO A 19 -33.42 -28.38 13.86
N LEU A 20 -33.51 -27.12 13.39
CA LEU A 20 -32.40 -26.15 13.42
C LEU A 20 -32.04 -25.73 14.85
N LEU A 21 -33.03 -25.53 15.71
CA LEU A 21 -32.80 -25.23 17.14
C LEU A 21 -32.19 -26.43 17.88
N LEU A 22 -32.60 -27.65 17.56
CA LEU A 22 -32.01 -28.86 18.15
C LEU A 22 -30.54 -29.05 17.72
N LEU A 23 -30.23 -28.79 16.44
CA LEU A 23 -28.85 -28.86 15.93
C LEU A 23 -27.96 -27.79 16.57
N GLY A 24 -28.46 -26.55 16.67
CA GLY A 24 -27.75 -25.45 17.34
C GLY A 24 -27.50 -25.71 18.82
N GLY A 25 -28.49 -26.26 19.54
CA GLY A 25 -28.35 -26.65 20.94
C GLY A 25 -27.32 -27.77 21.14
N ALA A 26 -27.31 -28.78 20.28
CA ALA A 26 -26.33 -29.86 20.33
C ALA A 26 -24.90 -29.36 20.07
N LEU A 27 -24.71 -28.45 19.12
CA LEU A 27 -23.40 -27.87 18.80
C LEU A 27 -22.88 -26.99 19.95
N LEU A 28 -23.77 -26.24 20.60
CA LEU A 28 -23.44 -25.42 21.77
C LEU A 28 -23.04 -26.29 22.97
N ALA A 29 -23.78 -27.37 23.22
CA ALA A 29 -23.45 -28.33 24.28
C ALA A 29 -22.09 -29.01 24.03
N ALA A 30 -21.79 -29.36 22.78
CA ALA A 30 -20.48 -29.92 22.40
C ALA A 30 -19.34 -28.92 22.65
N HIS A 31 -19.52 -27.64 22.32
CA HIS A 31 -18.52 -26.60 22.62
C HIS A 31 -18.33 -26.43 24.13
N LEU A 32 -19.42 -26.38 24.91
CA LEU A 32 -19.33 -26.22 26.37
C LEU A 32 -18.66 -27.43 27.04
N ALA A 33 -18.87 -28.64 26.54
CA ALA A 33 -18.16 -29.84 27.00
C ALA A 33 -16.67 -29.83 26.63
N LEU A 34 -16.31 -29.28 25.46
CA LEU A 34 -14.92 -29.13 25.05
C LEU A 34 -14.19 -28.08 25.89
N LEU A 35 -14.86 -26.97 26.22
CA LEU A 35 -14.30 -25.92 27.08
C LEU A 35 -14.20 -26.34 28.55
N SER A 36 -15.11 -27.18 29.06
CA SER A 36 -15.04 -27.67 30.43
C SER A 36 -14.01 -28.78 30.65
N GLY A 37 -13.53 -29.42 29.57
CA GLY A 37 -12.45 -30.42 29.59
C GLY A 37 -11.04 -29.83 29.65
N LEU A 38 -10.86 -28.52 29.43
CA LEU A 38 -9.56 -27.85 29.49
C LEU A 38 -9.23 -27.46 30.94
N HIS A 39 -8.65 -28.40 31.71
CA HIS A 39 -7.97 -28.05 32.97
C HIS A 39 -6.68 -27.28 32.65
N LEU A 40 -6.66 -25.97 32.87
CA LEU A 40 -5.48 -25.10 32.72
C LEU A 40 -4.45 -25.22 33.87
N ASP A 41 -4.47 -26.30 34.65
CA ASP A 41 -3.64 -26.44 35.87
C ASP A 41 -2.21 -26.96 35.63
N SER A 42 -1.69 -26.90 34.41
CA SER A 42 -0.30 -27.31 34.15
C SER A 42 0.39 -26.46 33.09
N LEU A 43 0.63 -25.19 33.43
CA LEU A 43 1.72 -24.43 32.81
C LEU A 43 2.88 -24.34 33.80
N PRO A 44 4.11 -24.75 33.42
CA PRO A 44 5.26 -24.63 34.30
C PRO A 44 5.58 -23.14 34.49
N VAL A 45 5.39 -22.66 35.72
CA VAL A 45 5.85 -21.35 36.16
C VAL A 45 7.37 -21.38 36.20
N THR A 46 8.03 -20.71 35.26
CA THR A 46 9.46 -20.41 35.36
C THR A 46 9.68 -19.44 36.53
N PRO A 47 10.62 -19.71 37.46
CA PRO A 47 10.90 -18.78 38.55
C PRO A 47 11.51 -17.49 37.97
N SER A 48 10.88 -16.36 38.27
CA SER A 48 11.44 -15.05 38.00
C SER A 48 12.68 -14.84 38.88
N LEU A 49 13.82 -14.57 38.25
CA LEU A 49 15.02 -14.11 38.96
C LEU A 49 14.76 -12.70 39.48
N SER A 50 14.31 -12.61 40.72
CA SER A 50 14.24 -11.39 41.51
C SER A 50 15.65 -10.91 41.86
N ARG A 51 16.28 -10.17 40.95
CA ARG A 51 17.43 -9.32 41.31
C ARG A 51 16.92 -8.08 42.03
N PRO A 52 17.36 -7.80 43.28
CA PRO A 52 17.05 -6.53 43.92
C PRO A 52 17.73 -5.40 43.13
N LEU A 53 16.92 -4.40 42.74
CA LEU A 53 17.39 -3.17 42.13
C LEU A 53 18.10 -2.35 43.22
N ILE A 54 19.43 -2.28 43.19
CA ILE A 54 20.19 -1.36 44.05
C ILE A 54 20.14 0.02 43.39
N THR A 55 19.23 0.87 43.85
CA THR A 55 19.18 2.28 43.46
C THR A 55 20.24 3.04 44.27
N ARG A 56 21.37 3.35 43.64
CA ARG A 56 22.37 4.25 44.21
C ARG A 56 21.99 5.68 43.86
N THR A 57 21.49 6.43 44.84
CA THR A 57 21.19 7.86 44.68
C THR A 57 22.49 8.63 44.44
N VAL A 58 22.69 9.15 43.23
CA VAL A 58 23.73 10.13 42.94
C VAL A 58 23.18 11.51 43.27
N LEU A 59 23.78 12.17 44.26
CA LEU A 59 23.47 13.56 44.61
C LEU A 59 24.02 14.46 43.49
N ALA A 60 23.13 15.15 42.76
CA ALA A 60 23.55 16.16 41.80
C ALA A 60 24.16 17.38 42.52
N PRO A 61 25.26 17.98 42.03
CA PRO A 61 25.82 19.20 42.62
C PRO A 61 24.84 20.39 42.44
N PRO A 62 24.79 21.32 43.41
CA PRO A 62 23.87 22.46 43.35
C PRO A 62 24.25 23.41 42.21
N VAL A 63 23.29 23.66 41.31
CA VAL A 63 23.38 24.71 40.29
C VAL A 63 23.17 26.07 40.98
N PRO A 64 24.06 27.06 40.77
CA PRO A 64 23.89 28.40 41.33
C PRO A 64 22.66 29.11 40.74
N PRO A 65 21.94 29.95 41.51
CA PRO A 65 20.73 30.61 41.03
C PRO A 65 21.04 31.64 39.94
N ALA A 66 20.32 31.56 38.82
CA ALA A 66 20.32 32.58 37.78
C ALA A 66 19.64 33.87 38.28
N PRO A 67 20.10 35.06 37.84
CA PRO A 67 19.57 36.35 38.30
C PRO A 67 18.14 36.61 37.78
N SER A 68 17.31 37.17 38.66
CA SER A 68 15.92 37.55 38.37
C SER A 68 15.82 38.69 37.34
N PRO A 69 14.90 38.63 36.36
CA PRO A 69 14.61 39.74 35.47
C PRO A 69 13.80 40.85 36.18
N PRO A 70 13.89 42.12 35.72
CA PRO A 70 13.25 43.26 36.37
C PRO A 70 11.73 43.27 36.22
N ALA A 71 11.07 43.81 37.26
CA ALA A 71 9.63 43.92 37.38
C ALA A 71 9.00 44.80 36.28
N VAL A 72 8.00 44.27 35.59
CA VAL A 72 7.11 45.01 34.68
C VAL A 72 5.78 45.27 35.37
N ALA A 73 5.31 46.52 35.26
CA ALA A 73 4.09 47.07 35.86
C ALA A 73 2.79 46.33 35.46
N PRO A 74 1.72 46.38 36.29
CA PRO A 74 0.51 45.59 36.07
C PRO A 74 -0.39 46.18 34.96
N ARG A 75 -0.91 45.31 34.08
CA ARG A 75 -1.99 45.60 33.14
C ARG A 75 -3.37 45.19 33.71
N PRO A 76 -4.47 45.87 33.31
CA PRO A 76 -5.80 45.68 33.89
C PRO A 76 -6.53 44.39 33.41
N LYS A 77 -7.41 43.89 34.29
CA LYS A 77 -8.22 42.67 34.15
C LYS A 77 -9.24 42.73 33.00
N PRO A 78 -9.38 41.65 32.20
CA PRO A 78 -10.59 41.37 31.42
C PRO A 78 -11.63 40.55 32.22
N ALA A 79 -12.87 40.67 31.78
CA ALA A 79 -14.10 40.24 32.44
C ALA A 79 -14.35 38.72 32.46
N ARG A 80 -15.25 38.34 33.37
CA ARG A 80 -15.72 36.99 33.75
C ARG A 80 -16.36 36.21 32.58
N PRO A 81 -16.05 34.91 32.39
CA PRO A 81 -16.80 34.04 31.48
C PRO A 81 -18.16 33.62 32.08
N ARG A 82 -19.16 33.48 31.20
CA ARG A 82 -20.51 32.97 31.46
C ARG A 82 -20.49 31.43 31.68
N PRO A 83 -21.40 30.85 32.49
CA PRO A 83 -21.45 29.40 32.72
C PRO A 83 -21.85 28.62 31.46
N ALA A 84 -21.23 27.44 31.29
CA ALA A 84 -21.56 26.46 30.25
C ALA A 84 -22.85 25.67 30.59
N PRO A 85 -23.60 25.18 29.58
CA PRO A 85 -24.73 24.29 29.77
C PRO A 85 -24.30 22.85 30.15
N PRO A 86 -25.20 22.05 30.77
CA PRO A 86 -24.89 20.71 31.28
C PRO A 86 -24.70 19.66 30.18
N PRO A 87 -24.02 18.54 30.48
CA PRO A 87 -23.67 17.51 29.51
C PRO A 87 -24.89 16.70 29.06
N THR A 88 -25.02 16.50 27.75
CA THR A 88 -25.92 15.50 27.18
C THR A 88 -25.26 14.14 27.27
N GLN A 89 -26.02 13.16 27.77
CA GLN A 89 -25.61 11.78 27.94
C GLN A 89 -25.21 11.14 26.61
N GLU A 90 -24.03 10.54 26.66
CA GLU A 90 -23.40 9.71 25.65
C GLU A 90 -24.19 8.40 25.53
N GLN A 91 -24.98 8.27 24.45
CA GLN A 91 -25.48 6.98 24.02
C GLN A 91 -24.36 6.29 23.24
N ASN A 92 -23.82 5.26 23.87
CA ASN A 92 -22.90 4.28 23.31
C ASN A 92 -23.52 3.58 22.08
N PRO A 93 -22.78 3.48 20.97
CA PRO A 93 -22.80 2.26 20.19
C PRO A 93 -21.39 1.68 20.07
N ALA A 94 -21.20 0.51 20.68
CA ALA A 94 -20.18 -0.44 20.24
C ALA A 94 -20.70 -1.23 19.02
N PRO A 95 -19.86 -1.82 18.16
CA PRO A 95 -18.51 -1.45 17.75
C PRO A 95 -18.47 -1.17 16.23
N ALA A 96 -18.06 0.04 15.83
CA ALA A 96 -17.84 0.38 14.43
C ALA A 96 -16.44 -0.07 13.98
N LEU A 97 -16.12 -1.37 14.05
CA LEU A 97 -14.84 -1.93 13.56
C LEU A 97 -14.99 -2.66 12.21
N ALA A 98 -16.22 -2.95 11.76
CA ALA A 98 -16.45 -3.69 10.52
C ALA A 98 -16.55 -2.81 9.25
N GLU A 99 -16.72 -1.49 9.40
CA GLU A 99 -17.00 -0.59 8.25
C GLU A 99 -15.79 0.27 7.82
N TYR A 100 -14.75 0.38 8.66
CA TYR A 100 -13.49 1.10 8.34
C TYR A 100 -12.43 0.21 7.66
N ALA A 101 -12.61 -1.09 7.80
CA ALA A 101 -11.79 -2.17 7.27
C ALA A 101 -11.57 -2.15 5.74
N PRO A 102 -12.62 -2.08 4.89
CA PRO A 102 -12.42 -2.04 3.45
C PRO A 102 -11.88 -0.68 2.98
N THR A 103 -12.07 0.39 3.75
CA THR A 103 -11.64 1.75 3.39
C THR A 103 -10.13 1.92 3.49
N ALA A 104 -9.43 1.24 4.40
CA ALA A 104 -7.96 1.31 4.49
C ALA A 104 -7.24 0.76 3.24
N ILE A 105 -7.75 -0.34 2.68
CA ILE A 105 -7.19 -0.97 1.47
C ILE A 105 -7.65 -0.22 0.19
N ASN A 106 -8.83 0.42 0.24
CA ASN A 106 -9.43 1.16 -0.87
C ASN A 106 -8.98 2.64 -0.95
N SER A 107 -8.76 3.34 0.16
CA SER A 107 -8.50 4.79 0.18
C SER A 107 -7.18 5.17 -0.49
N ILE A 108 -6.16 4.33 -0.36
CA ILE A 108 -4.84 4.52 -0.99
C ILE A 108 -4.88 4.31 -2.50
N ALA A 109 -5.93 3.65 -3.00
CA ALA A 109 -6.14 3.41 -4.43
C ALA A 109 -7.08 4.44 -5.09
N ASN A 110 -7.69 5.36 -4.33
CA ASN A 110 -8.88 6.06 -4.80
C ASN A 110 -8.92 7.58 -4.57
N GLU A 111 -7.83 8.19 -4.09
CA GLU A 111 -7.69 9.65 -3.96
C GLU A 111 -6.53 10.19 -4.84
N SER A 112 -6.69 10.08 -6.15
CA SER A 112 -6.11 11.03 -7.09
C SER A 112 -7.26 11.56 -7.95
N ALA A 113 -7.99 12.52 -7.37
CA ALA A 113 -9.11 13.17 -8.04
C ALA A 113 -9.08 14.67 -7.74
N ALA A 114 -8.33 15.42 -8.56
CA ALA A 114 -8.54 16.86 -8.72
C ALA A 114 -8.00 17.36 -10.08
N ALA A 115 -8.97 17.70 -10.93
CA ALA A 115 -8.98 18.46 -12.18
C ALA A 115 -7.71 19.22 -12.63
N ALA A 116 -7.32 18.97 -13.89
CA ALA A 116 -6.46 19.85 -14.68
C ALA A 116 -7.25 21.06 -15.24
N PRO A 117 -6.72 22.30 -15.15
CA PRO A 117 -7.23 23.41 -15.95
C PRO A 117 -6.56 23.46 -17.33
N ASP A 118 -7.38 23.50 -18.38
CA ASP A 118 -7.00 23.89 -19.73
C ASP A 118 -6.40 25.31 -19.71
N ASN A 119 -5.14 25.43 -20.10
CA ASN A 119 -4.59 26.69 -20.56
C ASN A 119 -3.72 26.42 -21.79
N THR A 120 -4.19 26.90 -22.93
CA THR A 120 -3.44 26.95 -24.19
C THR A 120 -2.80 28.33 -24.31
N PRO A 121 -1.46 28.46 -24.28
CA PRO A 121 -0.78 29.62 -24.83
C PRO A 121 -0.34 29.38 -26.27
N ALA A 122 -0.61 30.36 -27.13
CA ALA A 122 -0.21 30.40 -28.52
C ALA A 122 1.32 30.39 -28.71
N ALA A 123 1.77 29.69 -29.75
CA ALA A 123 3.18 29.54 -30.13
C ALA A 123 3.72 30.78 -30.89
N PRO A 124 4.93 31.28 -30.56
CA PRO A 124 5.70 32.18 -31.41
C PRO A 124 6.49 31.41 -32.51
N PRO A 125 6.90 32.08 -33.60
CA PRO A 125 7.40 31.44 -34.82
C PRO A 125 8.82 30.86 -34.69
N ALA A 126 9.05 29.85 -35.52
CA ALA A 126 10.24 29.00 -35.60
C ALA A 126 11.55 29.76 -35.93
N ALA A 127 12.61 29.39 -35.22
CA ALA A 127 14.00 29.63 -35.60
C ALA A 127 14.62 28.31 -36.09
N GLU A 128 15.41 28.37 -37.16
CA GLU A 128 16.07 27.22 -37.79
C GLU A 128 17.03 26.47 -36.84
N PRO A 129 17.10 25.13 -36.90
CA PRO A 129 18.04 24.35 -36.09
C PRO A 129 19.48 24.46 -36.63
N PRO A 130 20.50 24.65 -35.77
CA PRO A 130 21.88 24.44 -36.17
C PRO A 130 22.18 22.94 -36.36
N ALA A 131 23.15 22.67 -37.23
CA ALA A 131 23.54 21.36 -37.74
C ALA A 131 23.70 20.25 -36.68
N ALA A 132 23.16 19.08 -37.00
CA ALA A 132 23.22 17.87 -36.20
C ALA A 132 24.67 17.40 -35.99
N ALA A 133 25.12 17.41 -34.75
CA ALA A 133 26.19 16.53 -34.29
C ALA A 133 25.70 15.07 -34.36
N PRO A 134 26.56 14.08 -34.65
CA PRO A 134 26.15 12.69 -34.77
C PRO A 134 25.53 12.25 -33.44
N ALA A 135 24.27 11.80 -33.51
CA ALA A 135 23.59 11.18 -32.40
C ALA A 135 24.42 9.98 -31.96
N ALA A 136 24.97 10.04 -30.74
CA ALA A 136 25.41 8.85 -30.05
C ALA A 136 24.23 7.87 -30.06
N GLU A 137 24.43 6.68 -30.65
CA GLU A 137 23.44 5.61 -30.64
C GLU A 137 23.02 5.38 -29.18
N ALA A 138 21.83 5.87 -28.83
CA ALA A 138 21.22 5.64 -27.55
C ALA A 138 20.83 4.16 -27.49
N HIS A 139 21.78 3.34 -27.06
CA HIS A 139 21.53 1.93 -26.78
C HIS A 139 20.44 1.87 -25.70
N ALA A 140 19.36 1.15 -25.99
CA ALA A 140 18.32 0.87 -25.01
C ALA A 140 18.98 0.30 -23.74
N PRO A 141 18.51 0.68 -22.53
CA PRO A 141 19.10 0.17 -21.31
C PRO A 141 19.00 -1.35 -21.27
N ALA A 142 20.09 -2.04 -20.90
CA ALA A 142 20.06 -3.47 -20.72
C ALA A 142 19.14 -3.83 -19.54
N THR A 143 18.54 -5.02 -19.59
CA THR A 143 17.73 -5.55 -18.47
C THR A 143 18.22 -6.93 -18.05
N ALA A 144 18.17 -7.18 -16.74
CA ALA A 144 18.47 -8.46 -16.13
C ALA A 144 17.31 -8.82 -15.20
N VAL A 145 16.35 -9.57 -15.75
CA VAL A 145 15.13 -9.93 -15.05
C VAL A 145 15.45 -10.83 -13.84
N PRO A 146 15.02 -10.48 -12.61
CA PRO A 146 15.26 -11.29 -11.43
C PRO A 146 14.63 -12.67 -11.56
N GLY A 147 15.29 -13.71 -11.02
CA GLY A 147 14.71 -15.06 -10.99
C GLY A 147 13.40 -15.12 -10.20
N SER A 148 12.57 -16.11 -10.51
CA SER A 148 11.28 -16.33 -9.83
C SER A 148 11.44 -16.48 -8.32
N LEU A 149 10.59 -15.77 -7.55
CA LEU A 149 10.68 -15.69 -6.10
C LEU A 149 9.30 -15.39 -5.49
N ARG A 150 8.97 -16.04 -4.38
CA ARG A 150 7.89 -15.65 -3.47
C ARG A 150 8.48 -14.83 -2.32
N ILE A 151 7.91 -13.66 -2.05
CA ILE A 151 8.29 -12.77 -0.96
C ILE A 151 7.10 -12.57 -0.02
N GLN A 152 7.32 -12.78 1.27
CA GLN A 152 6.37 -12.45 2.33
C GLN A 152 6.75 -11.12 2.98
N TYR A 153 5.76 -10.25 3.19
CA TYR A 153 5.91 -8.96 3.85
C TYR A 153 5.08 -8.89 5.13
N GLN A 154 5.58 -8.12 6.10
CA GLN A 154 4.77 -7.51 7.14
C GLN A 154 4.40 -6.09 6.70
N LEU A 155 3.11 -5.79 6.67
CA LEU A 155 2.62 -4.43 6.49
C LEU A 155 2.38 -3.74 7.81
N TYR A 156 2.80 -2.48 7.84
CA TYR A 156 2.42 -1.49 8.84
C TYR A 156 1.76 -0.33 8.11
N GLY A 157 0.64 0.17 8.60
CA GLY A 157 0.00 1.31 7.97
C GLY A 157 -0.72 2.19 8.98
N GLU A 158 -1.03 3.38 8.53
CA GLU A 158 -1.85 4.35 9.25
C GLU A 158 -2.86 4.91 8.27
N VAL A 159 -4.15 4.83 8.62
CA VAL A 159 -5.25 5.39 7.83
C VAL A 159 -6.12 6.20 8.76
N ARG A 160 -6.26 7.51 8.49
CA ARG A 160 -7.01 8.44 9.34
C ARG A 160 -6.56 8.32 10.81
N THR A 161 -5.24 8.30 11.01
CA THR A 161 -4.56 8.14 12.31
C THR A 161 -4.81 6.81 13.05
N LEU A 162 -5.46 5.84 12.42
CA LEU A 162 -5.63 4.50 12.97
C LEU A 162 -4.52 3.58 12.45
N PRO A 163 -3.64 3.07 13.33
CA PRO A 163 -2.63 2.12 12.93
C PRO A 163 -3.28 0.77 12.61
N TYR A 164 -2.77 0.08 11.59
CA TYR A 164 -3.14 -1.28 11.29
C TYR A 164 -1.93 -2.09 10.81
N THR A 165 -2.08 -3.41 10.88
CA THR A 165 -1.11 -4.37 10.36
C THR A 165 -1.80 -5.35 9.43
N ALA A 166 -1.06 -5.85 8.45
CA ALA A 166 -1.52 -6.84 7.50
C ALA A 166 -0.35 -7.73 7.07
N ASP A 167 -0.67 -8.86 6.44
CA ASP A 167 0.30 -9.68 5.73
C ASP A 167 0.17 -9.43 4.24
N ALA A 168 1.29 -9.49 3.52
CA ALA A 168 1.25 -9.50 2.06
C ALA A 168 2.23 -10.49 1.46
N GLU A 169 1.85 -11.03 0.30
CA GLU A 169 2.68 -11.91 -0.51
C GLU A 169 2.87 -11.30 -1.89
N LEU A 170 4.13 -11.20 -2.34
CA LEU A 170 4.46 -11.01 -3.74
C LEU A 170 4.93 -12.34 -4.32
N LEU A 171 4.20 -12.86 -5.30
CA LEU A 171 4.64 -13.94 -6.17
C LEU A 171 5.19 -13.32 -7.45
N TRP A 172 6.48 -13.49 -7.70
CA TRP A 172 7.13 -13.17 -8.96
C TRP A 172 7.53 -14.47 -9.66
N ALA A 173 7.04 -14.72 -10.86
CA ALA A 173 7.33 -15.92 -11.62
C ALA A 173 7.51 -15.62 -13.11
N HIS A 174 8.46 -16.29 -13.75
CA HIS A 174 8.62 -16.25 -15.21
C HIS A 174 9.32 -17.52 -15.73
N ASP A 175 9.15 -17.80 -17.02
CA ASP A 175 9.82 -18.90 -17.74
C ASP A 175 10.92 -18.40 -18.70
N GLY A 176 11.17 -17.09 -18.70
CA GLY A 176 12.11 -16.42 -19.60
C GLY A 176 11.47 -15.90 -20.90
N GLN A 177 10.17 -16.16 -21.11
CA GLN A 177 9.38 -15.63 -22.24
C GLN A 177 8.15 -14.87 -21.73
N ALA A 178 7.42 -15.44 -20.78
CA ALA A 178 6.27 -14.85 -20.13
C ALA A 178 6.53 -14.68 -18.64
N TYR A 179 5.86 -13.70 -18.04
CA TYR A 179 5.92 -13.46 -16.60
C TYR A 179 4.53 -13.30 -15.98
N GLU A 180 4.48 -13.54 -14.67
CA GLU A 180 3.38 -13.23 -13.79
C GLU A 180 3.92 -12.60 -12.49
N ALA A 181 3.34 -11.46 -12.12
CA ALA A 181 3.50 -10.86 -10.80
C ALA A 181 2.13 -10.83 -10.11
N GLN A 182 2.05 -11.28 -8.87
CA GLN A 182 0.85 -11.19 -8.05
C GLN A 182 1.21 -10.62 -6.67
N LEU A 183 0.61 -9.50 -6.30
CA LEU A 183 0.69 -8.94 -4.96
C LEU A 183 -0.65 -9.13 -4.27
N GLU A 184 -0.67 -9.88 -3.17
CA GLU A 184 -1.86 -10.09 -2.36
C GLU A 184 -1.65 -9.52 -0.96
N ILE A 185 -2.51 -8.59 -0.56
CA ILE A 185 -2.55 -8.00 0.78
C ILE A 185 -3.79 -8.56 1.47
N SER A 186 -3.62 -9.10 2.66
CA SER A 186 -4.73 -9.65 3.45
C SER A 186 -4.63 -9.26 4.91
N ALA A 187 -5.77 -8.95 5.51
CA ALA A 187 -5.88 -8.70 6.93
C ALA A 187 -7.11 -9.41 7.49
N LEU A 188 -6.94 -10.04 8.66
CA LEU A 188 -7.99 -10.80 9.30
C LEU A 188 -9.22 -9.91 9.55
N PHE A 189 -10.40 -10.36 9.14
CA PHE A 189 -11.67 -9.62 9.18
C PHE A 189 -11.77 -8.37 8.27
N LEU A 190 -10.67 -7.94 7.64
CA LEU A 190 -10.65 -6.76 6.75
C LEU A 190 -10.76 -7.14 5.26
N GLY A 191 -10.56 -8.42 4.93
CA GLY A 191 -10.60 -8.92 3.57
C GLY A 191 -9.22 -8.87 2.89
N SER A 192 -9.23 -8.88 1.57
CA SER A 192 -8.01 -8.91 0.76
C SER A 192 -8.10 -8.02 -0.47
N ARG A 193 -6.93 -7.57 -0.93
CA ARG A 193 -6.72 -6.96 -2.25
C ARG A 193 -5.66 -7.74 -2.99
N ARG A 194 -5.89 -8.01 -4.26
CA ARG A 194 -4.96 -8.70 -5.14
C ARG A 194 -4.72 -7.87 -6.38
N GLN A 195 -3.46 -7.50 -6.60
CA GLN A 195 -2.99 -6.96 -7.86
C GLN A 195 -2.30 -8.07 -8.66
N THR A 196 -2.51 -8.10 -9.98
CA THR A 196 -1.84 -9.02 -10.88
C THR A 196 -1.33 -8.29 -12.11
N SER A 197 -0.12 -8.61 -12.54
CA SER A 197 0.47 -8.18 -13.81
C SER A 197 0.91 -9.42 -14.57
N ARG A 198 0.53 -9.53 -15.84
CA ARG A 198 0.97 -10.60 -16.73
C ARG A 198 1.41 -10.04 -18.05
N GLY A 199 2.49 -10.59 -18.61
CA GLY A 199 3.06 -10.08 -19.84
C GLY A 199 4.14 -10.96 -20.44
N GLN A 200 4.94 -10.36 -21.32
CA GLN A 200 6.11 -10.98 -21.93
C GLN A 200 7.38 -10.36 -21.38
N LEU A 201 8.48 -11.11 -21.46
CA LEU A 201 9.82 -10.59 -21.30
C LEU A 201 10.39 -10.27 -22.69
N THR A 202 10.97 -9.09 -22.84
CA THR A 202 11.66 -8.63 -24.05
C THR A 202 13.08 -8.18 -23.69
N PRO A 203 13.96 -7.91 -24.66
CA PRO A 203 15.29 -7.37 -24.36
C PRO A 203 15.27 -6.07 -23.54
N GLU A 204 14.20 -5.28 -23.66
CA GLU A 204 13.97 -4.04 -22.92
C GLU A 204 13.33 -4.25 -21.53
N GLY A 205 13.04 -5.51 -21.16
CA GLY A 205 12.50 -5.90 -19.86
C GLY A 205 11.06 -6.40 -19.92
N LEU A 206 10.25 -6.00 -18.95
CA LEU A 206 8.86 -6.42 -18.85
C LEU A 206 8.00 -5.68 -19.88
N ARG A 207 7.14 -6.44 -20.56
CA ARG A 207 6.12 -5.92 -21.48
C ARG A 207 4.74 -6.39 -21.02
N PRO A 208 4.08 -5.66 -20.10
CA PRO A 208 2.78 -6.04 -19.56
C PRO A 208 1.72 -6.15 -20.66
N LYS A 209 0.86 -7.16 -20.57
CA LYS A 209 -0.33 -7.32 -21.41
C LYS A 209 -1.61 -6.96 -20.66
N ARG A 210 -1.66 -7.29 -19.37
CA ARG A 210 -2.80 -7.05 -18.50
C ARG A 210 -2.35 -6.74 -17.08
N PHE A 211 -2.95 -5.70 -16.53
CA PHE A 211 -2.93 -5.41 -15.10
C PHE A 211 -4.35 -5.58 -14.54
N GLY A 212 -4.49 -6.24 -13.39
CA GLY A 212 -5.77 -6.43 -12.70
C GLY A 212 -5.64 -6.05 -11.22
N ASP A 213 -6.66 -5.39 -10.69
CA ASP A 213 -6.76 -5.01 -9.28
C ASP A 213 -8.13 -5.45 -8.74
N LYS A 214 -8.11 -6.39 -7.80
CA LYS A 214 -9.29 -7.04 -7.24
C LYS A 214 -9.35 -6.81 -5.74
N VAL A 215 -10.46 -6.22 -5.30
CA VAL A 215 -10.81 -6.15 -3.87
C VAL A 215 -12.08 -6.98 -3.66
N ARG A 216 -13.23 -6.44 -4.08
CA ARG A 216 -14.50 -7.17 -4.16
C ARG A 216 -14.79 -7.60 -5.59
N SER A 217 -14.76 -6.63 -6.50
CA SER A 217 -14.74 -6.82 -7.96
C SER A 217 -13.36 -6.51 -8.52
N GLU A 218 -13.06 -7.06 -9.69
CA GLU A 218 -11.82 -6.78 -10.42
C GLU A 218 -12.03 -5.65 -11.42
N VAL A 219 -11.08 -4.72 -11.46
CA VAL A 219 -10.89 -3.75 -12.55
C VAL A 219 -9.52 -3.99 -13.17
N ALA A 220 -9.37 -3.67 -14.45
CA ALA A 220 -8.17 -4.01 -15.19
C ALA A 220 -7.80 -3.01 -16.27
N ALA A 221 -6.52 -2.99 -16.62
CA ALA A 221 -5.98 -2.31 -17.78
C ALA A 221 -5.41 -3.33 -18.77
N HIS A 222 -5.69 -3.14 -20.06
CA HIS A 222 -5.23 -3.96 -21.16
C HIS A 222 -4.28 -3.16 -22.04
N PHE A 223 -3.10 -3.70 -22.30
CA PHE A 223 -2.05 -3.07 -23.08
C PHE A 223 -2.14 -3.55 -24.54
N GLU A 224 -2.74 -2.72 -25.40
CA GLU A 224 -2.98 -3.01 -26.81
C GLU A 224 -1.86 -2.42 -27.67
N TYR A 225 -0.71 -3.10 -27.70
CA TYR A 225 0.48 -2.61 -28.40
C TYR A 225 0.27 -2.35 -29.88
N ASP A 226 -0.49 -3.21 -30.57
CA ASP A 226 -0.77 -3.05 -32.00
C ASP A 226 -1.60 -1.79 -32.30
N LYS A 227 -2.32 -1.28 -31.30
CA LYS A 227 -3.14 -0.07 -31.37
C LYS A 227 -2.47 1.14 -30.74
N GLY A 228 -1.36 0.96 -30.03
CA GLY A 228 -0.70 2.01 -29.26
C GLY A 228 -1.55 2.57 -28.10
N LYS A 229 -2.36 1.72 -27.45
CA LYS A 229 -3.34 2.16 -26.43
C LYS A 229 -3.38 1.28 -25.19
N VAL A 230 -3.83 1.87 -24.09
CA VAL A 230 -4.26 1.18 -22.88
C VAL A 230 -5.77 1.31 -22.74
N ILE A 231 -6.46 0.18 -22.62
CA ILE A 231 -7.92 0.12 -22.45
C ILE A 231 -8.25 -0.31 -21.02
N PHE A 232 -9.11 0.45 -20.34
CA PHE A 232 -9.53 0.16 -18.98
C PHE A 232 -10.90 -0.53 -18.93
N SER A 233 -11.01 -1.61 -18.18
CA SER A 233 -12.28 -2.31 -17.96
C SER A 233 -13.27 -1.52 -17.09
N ALA A 234 -12.79 -0.45 -16.45
CA ALA A 234 -13.59 0.45 -15.62
C ALA A 234 -14.42 1.45 -16.45
N ASN A 235 -14.40 1.35 -17.79
CA ASN A 235 -15.09 2.27 -18.70
C ASN A 235 -14.65 3.75 -18.52
N THR A 236 -13.38 3.94 -18.14
CA THR A 236 -12.71 5.25 -18.14
C THR A 236 -12.08 5.51 -19.51
N PRO A 237 -11.75 6.78 -19.84
CA PRO A 237 -11.07 7.09 -21.09
C PRO A 237 -9.80 6.26 -21.28
N GLU A 238 -9.59 5.75 -22.49
CA GLU A 238 -8.34 5.09 -22.88
C GLU A 238 -7.15 6.04 -22.78
N ALA A 239 -5.95 5.48 -22.59
CA ALA A 239 -4.71 6.23 -22.58
C ALA A 239 -3.81 5.83 -23.77
N ALA A 240 -2.97 6.75 -24.23
CA ALA A 240 -1.92 6.43 -25.18
C ALA A 240 -0.88 5.52 -24.50
N LEU A 241 -0.43 4.47 -25.19
CA LEU A 241 0.59 3.56 -24.69
C LEU A 241 1.98 4.08 -25.06
N GLN A 242 2.76 4.47 -24.06
CA GLN A 242 4.14 4.94 -24.25
C GLN A 242 5.13 3.76 -24.36
N PRO A 243 6.27 3.93 -25.05
CA PRO A 243 7.36 2.96 -25.02
C PRO A 243 7.83 2.68 -23.59
N GLY A 244 8.01 1.41 -23.26
CA GLY A 244 8.46 0.99 -21.91
C GLY A 244 7.42 1.13 -20.81
N ALA A 245 6.16 1.45 -21.14
CA ALA A 245 5.08 1.56 -20.16
C ALA A 245 4.94 0.29 -19.30
N GLN A 246 4.80 0.51 -18.00
CA GLN A 246 4.60 -0.54 -17.01
C GLN A 246 3.25 -0.33 -16.32
N ASP A 247 2.71 -1.38 -15.71
CA ASP A 247 1.64 -1.20 -14.73
C ASP A 247 2.20 -0.93 -13.32
N GLN A 248 1.34 -0.47 -12.42
CA GLN A 248 1.71 -0.09 -11.05
C GLN A 248 2.30 -1.22 -10.19
N LEU A 249 2.25 -2.49 -10.63
CA LEU A 249 2.90 -3.61 -9.96
C LEU A 249 4.23 -3.96 -10.65
N SER A 250 4.19 -4.19 -11.97
CA SER A 250 5.37 -4.54 -12.79
C SER A 250 6.44 -3.46 -12.79
N ILE A 251 6.08 -2.19 -12.59
CA ILE A 251 7.03 -1.07 -12.55
C ILE A 251 8.16 -1.29 -11.53
N PHE A 252 7.87 -1.89 -10.37
CA PHE A 252 8.89 -2.15 -9.35
C PHE A 252 9.87 -3.25 -9.80
N VAL A 253 9.37 -4.28 -10.50
CA VAL A 253 10.20 -5.35 -11.05
C VAL A 253 10.99 -4.86 -12.27
N GLN A 254 10.43 -3.96 -13.08
CA GLN A 254 11.14 -3.34 -14.20
C GLN A 254 12.32 -2.49 -13.69
N ILE A 255 12.12 -1.67 -12.65
CA ILE A 255 13.19 -0.90 -12.03
C ILE A 255 14.27 -1.83 -11.45
N ALA A 256 13.87 -2.91 -10.76
CA ALA A 256 14.79 -3.94 -10.30
C ALA A 256 15.61 -4.55 -11.45
N SER A 257 14.96 -4.86 -12.58
CA SER A 257 15.58 -5.48 -13.75
C SER A 257 16.60 -4.55 -14.44
N LEU A 258 16.29 -3.26 -14.52
CA LEU A 258 17.19 -2.24 -15.06
C LEU A 258 18.44 -2.09 -14.19
N ILE A 259 18.25 -2.00 -12.87
CA ILE A 259 19.35 -1.81 -11.93
C ILE A 259 20.21 -3.06 -11.83
N ALA A 260 19.60 -4.25 -11.80
CA ALA A 260 20.32 -5.52 -11.74
C ALA A 260 21.23 -5.72 -12.97
N ALA A 261 20.83 -5.20 -14.14
CA ALA A 261 21.62 -5.33 -15.36
C ALA A 261 22.92 -4.55 -15.29
N GLU A 262 22.85 -3.30 -14.83
CA GLU A 262 23.99 -2.38 -14.87
C GLU A 262 23.97 -1.42 -13.66
N PRO A 263 24.22 -1.90 -12.42
CA PRO A 263 24.08 -1.07 -11.22
C PRO A 263 24.89 0.24 -11.26
N GLN A 264 26.05 0.22 -11.93
CA GLN A 264 26.94 1.37 -12.09
C GLN A 264 26.33 2.50 -12.95
N ARG A 265 25.31 2.22 -13.76
CA ARG A 265 24.57 3.24 -14.53
C ARG A 265 23.57 4.02 -13.70
N TYR A 266 23.35 3.62 -12.45
CA TYR A 266 22.36 4.21 -11.56
C TYR A 266 22.99 4.79 -10.29
N PRO A 267 23.96 5.73 -10.39
CA PRO A 267 24.44 6.45 -9.22
C PRO A 267 23.33 7.29 -8.58
N ARG A 268 23.55 7.72 -7.33
CA ARG A 268 22.65 8.65 -6.62
C ARG A 268 22.29 9.86 -7.47
N GLY A 269 21.00 10.22 -7.48
CA GLY A 269 20.45 11.31 -8.28
C GLY A 269 20.01 10.91 -9.68
N THR A 270 20.31 9.69 -10.14
CA THR A 270 19.81 9.19 -11.43
C THR A 270 18.29 9.15 -11.41
N ALA A 271 17.68 9.69 -12.46
CA ALA A 271 16.23 9.67 -12.63
C ALA A 271 15.83 8.55 -13.59
N ILE A 272 14.77 7.83 -13.25
CA ILE A 272 14.17 6.79 -14.07
C ILE A 272 12.70 7.18 -14.29
N GLU A 273 12.32 7.40 -15.55
CA GLU A 273 10.96 7.80 -15.92
C GLU A 273 10.30 6.73 -16.75
N MET A 274 9.06 6.37 -16.40
CA MET A 274 8.22 5.51 -17.23
C MET A 274 6.75 5.73 -16.93
N GLN A 275 5.90 5.49 -17.93
CA GLN A 275 4.45 5.47 -17.73
C GLN A 275 4.08 4.34 -16.78
N ALA A 276 3.35 4.67 -15.73
CA ALA A 276 2.76 3.75 -14.76
C ALA A 276 1.24 3.70 -14.96
N VAL A 277 0.76 2.54 -15.37
CA VAL A 277 -0.65 2.29 -15.67
C VAL A 277 -1.31 1.67 -14.45
N GLY A 278 -2.30 2.37 -13.91
CA GLY A 278 -3.18 1.88 -12.86
C GLY A 278 -4.42 1.17 -13.42
N PRO A 279 -5.42 0.87 -12.59
CA PRO A 279 -6.63 0.18 -13.03
C PRO A 279 -7.62 1.06 -13.81
N ARG A 280 -7.44 2.38 -13.77
CA ARG A 280 -8.39 3.38 -14.34
C ARG A 280 -7.73 4.50 -15.13
N GLU A 281 -6.45 4.73 -14.91
CA GLU A 281 -5.69 5.86 -15.44
C GLU A 281 -4.23 5.47 -15.61
N SER A 282 -3.45 6.35 -16.22
CA SER A 282 -2.00 6.21 -16.33
C SER A 282 -1.33 7.56 -16.13
N ASP A 283 -0.15 7.56 -15.51
CA ASP A 283 0.66 8.76 -15.30
C ASP A 283 2.14 8.45 -15.56
N VAL A 284 2.98 9.46 -15.76
CA VAL A 284 4.44 9.29 -15.89
C VAL A 284 5.08 9.38 -14.52
N TRP A 285 5.63 8.27 -14.05
CA TRP A 285 6.32 8.21 -12.78
C TRP A 285 7.81 8.50 -12.96
N ARG A 286 8.32 9.44 -12.18
CA ARG A 286 9.75 9.78 -12.09
C ARG A 286 10.32 9.32 -10.77
N PHE A 287 11.12 8.28 -10.80
CA PHE A 287 11.90 7.78 -9.67
C PHE A 287 13.28 8.43 -9.64
N VAL A 288 13.85 8.60 -8.45
CA VAL A 288 15.21 9.11 -8.23
C VAL A 288 15.94 8.15 -7.31
N VAL A 289 17.16 7.77 -7.69
CA VAL A 289 18.02 6.93 -6.86
C VAL A 289 18.55 7.75 -5.68
N ASP A 290 18.26 7.33 -4.45
CA ASP A 290 18.69 8.03 -3.25
C ASP A 290 20.07 7.58 -2.76
N GLY A 291 20.40 6.31 -2.97
CA GLY A 291 21.66 5.69 -2.57
C GLY A 291 21.47 4.42 -1.76
N THR A 292 22.57 3.84 -1.29
CA THR A 292 22.55 2.60 -0.52
C THR A 292 22.13 2.85 0.93
N GLU A 293 21.27 1.99 1.46
CA GLU A 293 20.85 1.99 2.87
C GLU A 293 20.92 0.57 3.44
N HIS A 294 21.39 0.46 4.68
CA HIS A 294 21.35 -0.79 5.45
C HIS A 294 20.10 -0.80 6.32
N LEU A 295 19.22 -1.79 6.12
CA LEU A 295 17.93 -1.89 6.81
C LEU A 295 17.92 -3.07 7.77
N ASN A 296 17.31 -2.88 8.94
CA ASN A 296 16.90 -3.96 9.82
C ASN A 296 15.40 -4.21 9.61
N LEU A 297 15.06 -5.31 8.93
CA LEU A 297 13.70 -5.67 8.55
C LEU A 297 13.22 -6.88 9.37
N PRO A 298 11.91 -7.19 9.40
CA PRO A 298 11.38 -8.35 10.12
C PRO A 298 12.05 -9.68 9.76
N GLY A 299 12.50 -9.84 8.51
CA GLY A 299 13.22 -11.03 8.07
C GLY A 299 14.73 -11.04 8.36
N GLY A 300 15.28 -9.96 8.91
CA GLY A 300 16.72 -9.76 9.14
C GLY A 300 17.29 -8.53 8.45
N GLU A 301 18.61 -8.35 8.60
CA GLU A 301 19.35 -7.24 8.00
C GLU A 301 19.48 -7.38 6.48
N GLN A 302 19.38 -6.26 5.75
CA GLN A 302 19.51 -6.19 4.30
C GLN A 302 20.27 -4.94 3.87
N ASP A 303 21.28 -5.13 3.02
CA ASP A 303 21.84 -4.03 2.23
C ASP A 303 20.91 -3.73 1.05
N THR A 304 20.56 -2.47 0.87
CA THR A 304 19.56 -2.05 -0.11
C THR A 304 19.99 -0.83 -0.90
N LEU A 305 19.41 -0.65 -2.07
CA LEU A 305 19.42 0.59 -2.82
C LEU A 305 18.04 1.25 -2.67
N LYS A 306 17.99 2.45 -2.09
CA LYS A 306 16.78 3.24 -1.96
C LYS A 306 16.54 4.08 -3.22
N ILE A 307 15.28 4.11 -3.64
CA ILE A 307 14.77 4.87 -4.78
C ILE A 307 13.44 5.50 -4.40
N THR A 308 13.24 6.77 -4.72
CA THR A 308 12.01 7.49 -4.36
C THR A 308 11.33 8.11 -5.58
N ARG A 309 10.01 7.93 -5.71
CA ARG A 309 9.12 8.82 -6.49
C ARG A 309 8.61 9.90 -5.53
N PRO A 310 9.16 11.12 -5.58
CA PRO A 310 8.69 12.21 -4.73
C PRO A 310 7.31 12.70 -5.20
N ARG A 311 6.57 13.36 -4.31
CA ARG A 311 5.40 14.14 -4.72
C ARG A 311 5.85 15.33 -5.55
N ARG A 312 5.18 15.60 -6.67
CA ARG A 312 5.46 16.77 -7.52
C ARG A 312 4.30 17.74 -7.51
N GLN A 313 3.08 17.28 -7.21
CA GLN A 313 1.85 18.04 -7.16
C GLN A 313 1.05 17.71 -5.89
N PRO A 314 0.07 18.54 -5.51
CA PRO A 314 -0.95 18.13 -4.54
C PRO A 314 -1.60 16.81 -4.96
N TYR A 315 -2.00 15.98 -4.00
CA TYR A 315 -2.62 14.66 -4.24
C TYR A 315 -1.71 13.58 -4.87
N ASP A 316 -0.45 13.89 -5.21
CA ASP A 316 0.48 12.88 -5.72
C ASP A 316 0.83 11.85 -4.65
N LEU A 317 0.87 10.56 -4.99
CA LEU A 317 1.42 9.51 -4.14
C LEU A 317 2.95 9.61 -4.02
N MET A 318 3.49 9.56 -2.80
CA MET A 318 4.93 9.33 -2.60
C MET A 318 5.19 7.82 -2.56
N VAL A 319 6.22 7.36 -3.30
CA VAL A 319 6.68 5.97 -3.28
C VAL A 319 8.13 5.95 -2.86
N GLU A 320 8.44 5.23 -1.79
CA GLU A 320 9.81 4.90 -1.39
C GLU A 320 10.01 3.39 -1.59
N LEU A 321 11.07 3.02 -2.30
CA LEU A 321 11.35 1.67 -2.75
C LEU A 321 12.77 1.28 -2.33
N TRP A 322 12.94 0.14 -1.67
CA TRP A 322 14.25 -0.39 -1.30
C TRP A 322 14.45 -1.74 -1.97
N LEU A 323 15.51 -1.84 -2.76
CA LEU A 323 15.87 -3.01 -3.56
C LEU A 323 17.07 -3.70 -2.96
N ALA A 324 16.99 -5.00 -2.68
CA ALA A 324 18.10 -5.76 -2.11
C ALA A 324 18.87 -6.53 -3.18
N PRO A 325 20.18 -6.27 -3.40
CA PRO A 325 20.99 -7.05 -4.34
C PRO A 325 20.99 -8.55 -4.02
N ALA A 326 20.93 -8.92 -2.73
CA ALA A 326 20.85 -10.30 -2.27
C ALA A 326 19.59 -11.06 -2.75
N LEU A 327 18.53 -10.34 -3.13
CA LEU A 327 17.29 -10.89 -3.68
C LEU A 327 17.15 -10.55 -5.18
N GLY A 328 18.27 -10.37 -5.89
CA GLY A 328 18.24 -10.01 -7.32
C GLY A 328 17.65 -8.62 -7.56
N TYR A 329 17.83 -7.69 -6.62
CA TYR A 329 17.22 -6.36 -6.61
C TYR A 329 15.70 -6.34 -6.50
N LEU A 330 15.02 -7.45 -6.17
CA LEU A 330 13.60 -7.40 -5.87
C LEU A 330 13.32 -6.51 -4.64
N PRO A 331 12.12 -5.89 -4.57
CA PRO A 331 11.77 -5.00 -3.48
C PRO A 331 11.76 -5.73 -2.14
N VAL A 332 12.52 -5.25 -1.16
CA VAL A 332 12.45 -5.72 0.24
C VAL A 332 11.70 -4.75 1.13
N ARG A 333 11.47 -3.52 0.66
CA ARG A 333 10.56 -2.58 1.30
C ARG A 333 9.89 -1.68 0.28
N ILE A 334 8.60 -1.46 0.44
CA ILE A 334 7.83 -0.50 -0.36
C ILE A 334 6.99 0.32 0.61
N LYS A 335 7.23 1.63 0.66
CA LYS A 335 6.41 2.55 1.43
C LYS A 335 5.67 3.50 0.51
N LEU A 336 4.35 3.50 0.65
CA LEU A 336 3.41 4.32 -0.09
C LEU A 336 2.83 5.33 0.89
N THR A 337 2.94 6.63 0.61
CA THR A 337 2.36 7.67 1.48
C THR A 337 1.44 8.57 0.64
N GLN A 338 0.20 8.73 1.08
CA GLN A 338 -0.80 9.62 0.50
C GLN A 338 -0.61 11.07 0.94
N ASP A 339 -1.18 12.00 0.20
CA ASP A 339 -1.01 13.44 0.41
C ASP A 339 -1.52 13.89 1.79
N ASN A 340 -2.56 13.21 2.29
CA ASN A 340 -3.11 13.38 3.63
C ASN A 340 -2.22 12.80 4.76
N GLY A 341 -1.12 12.14 4.45
CA GLY A 341 -0.19 11.53 5.40
C GLY A 341 -0.43 10.04 5.68
N ASP A 342 -1.56 9.47 5.26
CA ASP A 342 -1.83 8.04 5.38
C ASP A 342 -0.76 7.23 4.64
N PHE A 343 -0.36 6.10 5.17
CA PHE A 343 0.67 5.28 4.55
C PHE A 343 0.48 3.79 4.71
N ILE A 344 1.11 3.06 3.79
CA ILE A 344 1.45 1.64 3.93
C ILE A 344 2.96 1.52 3.84
N ASP A 345 3.56 0.73 4.72
CA ASP A 345 4.94 0.32 4.72
C ASP A 345 5.02 -1.21 4.69
N GLN A 346 5.36 -1.75 3.52
CA GLN A 346 5.52 -3.19 3.27
C GLN A 346 6.98 -3.54 3.54
N GLN A 347 7.26 -4.37 4.55
CA GLN A 347 8.62 -4.73 4.95
C GLN A 347 8.86 -6.23 4.83
N TRP A 348 9.99 -6.61 4.22
CA TRP A 348 10.34 -8.01 3.97
C TRP A 348 10.43 -8.83 5.26
N ARG A 349 9.78 -9.99 5.25
CA ARG A 349 9.77 -10.97 6.35
C ARG A 349 10.48 -12.26 5.97
N SER A 350 10.26 -12.76 4.77
CA SER A 350 10.93 -13.96 4.27
C SER A 350 10.79 -14.05 2.76
N SER A 351 11.61 -14.90 2.14
CA SER A 351 11.51 -15.22 0.72
C SER A 351 11.85 -16.68 0.48
N GLY A 352 11.29 -17.25 -0.57
CA GLY A 352 11.55 -18.63 -0.99
C GLY A 352 11.09 -18.88 -2.42
N PRO A 353 11.24 -20.12 -2.92
CA PRO A 353 10.74 -20.49 -4.23
C PRO A 353 9.23 -20.19 -4.39
N PRO A 354 8.78 -19.86 -5.62
CA PRO A 354 7.37 -19.63 -5.95
C PRO A 354 6.48 -20.87 -5.74
#